data_AF-A0A067EGW8-F1
#
_entry.id   AF-A0A067EGW8-F1
#
_cell.length_a   1.000
_cell.length_b   1.000
_cell.length_c   1.000
_cell.angle_alpha   90.00
_cell.angle_beta   90.00
_cell.angle_gamma   90.00
#
_symmetry.space_group_name_H-M   'P 1'
#
loop_
_entity.id
_entity.type
_entity.pdbx_description
1 polymer ?
#
loop_
_entity_poly.entity_id
_entity_poly.type
_entity_poly.pdbx_seq_one_letter_code
_entity_poly.pdbx_strand_id
1 'polypeptide(L)'
;MYLLRSDVKSGRRNEAWISYNSSTHNLSVAFSGLRNNSVVMQGLDYQVDLRQHLPEFVTFGFSMATGVDFAIFSIYSWEFNSSLEMDDETTNPVFNPKSRRKNITALVMGLCLGGGFLVGGVVLIIWLAGIGRKRKDGDEEDNQGFSEYIDD
;
A
#
# COMPACT_ATOMS: atom_id res chain seq x y z
N MET A 1 2.93 32.82 -20.66
CA MET A 1 2.03 32.01 -19.82
C MET A 1 1.88 30.65 -20.48
N TYR A 2 2.56 29.62 -19.97
CA TYR A 2 2.42 28.26 -20.51
C TYR A 2 1.12 27.66 -19.98
N LEU A 3 0.12 27.47 -20.85
CA LEU A 3 -1.14 26.84 -20.48
C LEU A 3 -0.92 25.33 -20.42
N LEU A 4 -0.85 24.79 -19.20
CA LEU A 4 -0.89 23.35 -18.99
C LEU A 4 -2.30 22.84 -19.32
N ARG A 5 -2.38 21.77 -20.10
CA ARG A 5 -3.64 21.17 -20.55
C ARG A 5 -3.64 19.67 -20.26
N SER A 6 -4.55 19.24 -19.40
CA SER A 6 -4.81 17.82 -19.12
C SER A 6 -6.15 17.39 -19.73
N ASP A 7 -6.24 16.10 -20.07
CA ASP A 7 -7.49 15.44 -20.53
C ASP A 7 -7.84 14.29 -19.59
N VAL A 8 -7.88 14.58 -18.28
CA VAL A 8 -8.07 13.55 -17.25
C VAL A 8 -9.46 12.89 -17.36
N LYS A 9 -10.45 13.62 -17.87
CA LYS A 9 -11.83 13.14 -18.01
C LYS A 9 -11.99 12.06 -19.08
N SER A 10 -11.05 11.94 -20.02
CA SER A 10 -11.15 10.93 -21.08
C SER A 10 -10.77 9.53 -20.60
N GLY A 11 -10.30 9.36 -19.35
CA GLY A 11 -9.87 8.08 -18.80
C GLY A 11 -8.65 7.46 -19.49
N ARG A 12 -7.87 8.25 -20.23
CA ARG A 12 -6.64 7.78 -20.88
C ARG A 12 -5.57 7.50 -19.83
N ARG A 13 -4.67 6.56 -20.12
CA ARG A 13 -3.49 6.33 -19.29
C ARG A 13 -2.59 7.57 -19.34
N ASN A 14 -2.08 7.98 -18.18
CA ASN A 14 -1.16 9.09 -18.05
C ASN A 14 0.13 8.61 -17.38
N GLU A 15 1.24 9.22 -17.77
CA GLU A 15 2.55 9.03 -17.14
C GLU A 15 2.97 10.31 -16.44
N ALA A 16 3.66 10.17 -15.31
CA ALA A 16 4.21 11.27 -14.55
C ALA A 16 5.57 10.89 -13.98
N TRP A 17 6.51 11.82 -14.04
CA TRP A 17 7.86 11.71 -13.47
C TRP A 17 8.07 12.88 -12.52
N ILE A 18 8.59 12.58 -11.34
CA ILE A 18 8.94 13.57 -10.33
C ILE A 18 10.43 13.42 -10.08
N SER A 19 11.17 14.52 -10.20
CA SER A 19 12.61 14.54 -9.94
C SER A 19 12.96 15.71 -9.02
N TYR A 20 13.94 15.49 -8.15
CA TYR A 20 14.49 16.51 -7.29
C TYR A 20 16.02 16.49 -7.39
N ASN A 21 16.61 17.65 -7.65
CA ASN A 21 18.07 17.83 -7.61
C ASN A 21 18.43 18.64 -6.35
N SER A 22 19.13 17.98 -5.41
CA SER A 22 19.52 18.56 -4.13
C SER A 22 20.55 19.68 -4.26
N SER A 23 21.43 19.65 -5.27
CA SER A 23 22.47 20.67 -5.50
C SER A 23 21.88 21.97 -6.05
N THR A 24 20.83 21.89 -6.85
CA THR A 24 20.15 23.08 -7.42
C THR A 24 18.88 23.46 -6.68
N HIS A 25 18.46 22.67 -5.68
CA HIS A 25 17.17 22.80 -4.99
C HIS A 25 15.99 22.86 -5.95
N ASN A 26 16.00 22.06 -7.02
CA ASN A 26 14.96 22.12 -8.03
C ASN A 26 14.08 20.87 -8.00
N LEU A 27 12.80 21.06 -7.75
CA LEU A 27 11.76 20.04 -7.87
C LEU A 27 11.08 20.18 -9.23
N SER A 28 11.12 19.14 -10.04
CA SER A 28 10.51 19.13 -11.37
C SER A 28 9.50 17.99 -11.50
N VAL A 29 8.39 18.29 -12.17
CA VAL A 29 7.33 17.34 -12.50
C VAL A 29 7.12 17.36 -14.00
N ALA A 30 7.25 16.21 -14.64
CA ALA A 30 6.89 16.01 -16.04
C ALA A 30 5.69 15.07 -16.12
N PHE A 31 4.70 15.40 -16.95
CA PHE A 31 3.48 14.59 -17.04
C PHE A 31 2.85 14.61 -18.44
N SER A 32 2.07 13.57 -18.73
CA SER A 32 1.27 13.48 -19.95
C SER A 32 0.16 14.54 -19.95
N GLY A 33 0.08 15.33 -21.02
CA GLY A 33 -1.02 16.24 -21.27
C GLY A 33 -1.47 16.18 -22.73
N LEU A 34 -2.40 17.08 -23.10
CA LEU A 34 -3.04 17.05 -24.41
C LEU A 34 -2.85 18.36 -25.17
N ARG A 35 -2.39 18.27 -26.41
CA ARG A 35 -2.33 19.38 -27.36
C ARG A 35 -2.80 18.91 -28.74
N ASN A 36 -3.82 19.56 -29.29
CA ASN A 36 -4.41 19.22 -30.59
C ASN A 36 -4.77 17.73 -30.73
N ASN A 37 -5.35 17.14 -29.68
CA ASN A 37 -5.71 15.72 -29.59
C ASN A 37 -4.52 14.73 -29.58
N SER A 38 -3.28 15.22 -29.54
CA SER A 38 -2.07 14.42 -29.38
C SER A 38 -1.55 14.49 -27.94
N VAL A 39 -1.03 13.37 -27.44
CA VAL A 39 -0.37 13.30 -26.13
C VAL A 39 0.97 14.01 -26.23
N VAL A 40 1.21 14.95 -25.32
CA VAL A 40 2.47 15.70 -25.22
C VAL A 40 2.96 15.71 -23.78
N MET A 41 4.28 15.77 -23.60
CA MET A 41 4.86 15.97 -22.28
C MET A 41 4.78 17.44 -21.88
N GLN A 42 4.32 17.67 -20.66
CA GLN A 42 4.23 18.97 -20.02
C GLN A 42 5.07 18.95 -18.74
N GLY A 43 5.53 20.13 -18.32
CA GLY A 43 6.48 20.26 -17.22
C GLY A 43 6.14 21.42 -16.30
N LEU A 44 6.48 21.24 -15.03
CA LEU A 44 6.46 22.24 -13.98
C LEU A 44 7.74 22.12 -13.16
N ASP A 45 8.36 23.23 -12.83
CA ASP A 45 9.52 23.30 -11.96
C ASP A 45 9.28 24.30 -10.82
N TYR A 46 9.92 24.02 -9.69
CA TYR A 46 9.86 24.87 -8.52
C TYR A 46 11.15 24.77 -7.73
N GLN A 47 11.76 25.93 -7.46
CA GLN A 47 12.97 26.02 -6.66
C GLN A 47 12.61 26.00 -5.17
N VAL A 48 12.99 24.94 -4.47
CA VAL A 48 12.71 24.71 -3.05
C VAL A 48 13.80 23.86 -2.39
N ASP A 49 14.30 24.32 -1.24
CA ASP A 49 15.18 23.50 -0.40
C ASP A 49 14.33 22.60 0.51
N LEU A 50 14.15 21.34 0.10
CA LEU A 50 13.30 20.39 0.83
C LEU A 50 13.75 20.14 2.27
N ARG A 51 15.04 20.38 2.60
CA ARG A 51 15.58 20.20 3.95
C ARG A 51 14.97 21.17 4.97
N GLN A 52 14.42 22.29 4.49
CA GLN A 52 13.75 23.28 5.35
C GLN A 52 12.30 22.90 5.67
N HIS A 53 11.73 21.93 4.97
CA HIS A 53 10.32 21.57 5.04
C HIS A 53 10.06 20.11 5.44
N LEU A 54 11.04 19.24 5.26
CA LEU A 54 10.95 17.81 5.53
C LEU A 54 12.03 17.37 6.51
N PRO A 55 11.73 16.39 7.39
CA PRO A 55 12.74 15.74 8.21
C PRO A 55 13.67 14.85 7.36
N GLU A 56 14.74 14.37 7.98
CA GLU A 56 15.73 13.49 7.35
C GLU A 56 15.11 12.18 6.82
N PHE A 57 14.16 11.61 7.57
CA PHE A 57 13.47 10.38 7.20
C PHE A 57 12.05 10.67 6.74
N VAL A 58 11.74 10.28 5.50
CA VAL A 58 10.44 10.51 4.86
C VAL A 58 9.84 9.22 4.32
N THR A 59 8.53 9.23 4.13
CA THR A 59 7.78 8.16 3.47
C THR A 59 7.18 8.71 2.18
N PHE A 60 7.31 7.96 1.09
CA PHE A 60 6.66 8.27 -0.18
C PHE A 60 5.42 7.39 -0.37
N GLY A 61 4.38 7.97 -0.96
CA GLY A 61 3.15 7.24 -1.23
C GLY A 61 2.19 8.04 -2.11
N PHE A 62 1.13 7.36 -2.52
CA PHE A 62 0.04 7.93 -3.30
C PHE A 62 -1.17 8.14 -2.40
N SER A 63 -1.85 9.26 -2.57
CA SER A 63 -3.13 9.55 -1.93
C SER A 63 -4.12 9.99 -2.98
N MET A 64 -5.35 9.49 -2.89
CA MET A 64 -6.41 9.71 -3.87
C MET A 64 -7.74 9.83 -3.15
N ALA A 65 -8.57 10.79 -3.56
CA ALA A 65 -9.83 11.09 -2.90
C ALA A 65 -10.88 11.54 -3.93
N THR A 66 -12.13 11.20 -3.68
CA THR A 66 -13.29 11.70 -4.43
C THR A 66 -14.09 12.68 -3.58
N GLY A 67 -14.92 13.49 -4.22
CA GLY A 67 -15.85 14.42 -3.58
C GLY A 67 -17.30 14.06 -3.94
N VAL A 68 -18.05 15.06 -4.38
CA VAL A 68 -19.42 14.88 -4.91
C VAL A 68 -19.42 14.02 -6.18
N ASP A 69 -18.40 14.20 -7.03
CA ASP A 69 -18.21 13.43 -8.25
C ASP A 69 -17.35 12.18 -8.00
N PHE A 70 -17.48 11.21 -8.90
CA PHE A 70 -16.78 9.93 -8.84
C PHE A 70 -15.59 9.89 -9.81
N ALA A 71 -14.52 9.23 -9.38
CA ALA A 71 -13.36 8.91 -10.22
C ALA A 71 -12.86 7.51 -9.89
N ILE A 72 -12.36 6.81 -10.90
CA ILE A 72 -11.65 5.55 -10.71
C ILE A 72 -10.15 5.86 -10.68
N PHE A 73 -9.50 5.37 -9.63
CA PHE A 73 -8.08 5.54 -9.41
C PHE A 73 -7.35 4.23 -9.66
N SER A 74 -6.37 4.23 -10.56
CA SER A 74 -5.61 3.02 -10.90
C SER A 74 -4.14 3.37 -11.14
N ILE A 75 -3.25 2.69 -10.41
CA ILE A 75 -1.80 2.78 -10.57
C ILE A 75 -1.36 1.51 -11.31
N TYR A 76 -0.84 1.67 -12.53
CA TYR A 76 -0.38 0.54 -13.34
C TYR A 76 1.04 0.10 -12.98
N SER A 77 1.91 1.06 -12.72
CA SER A 77 3.32 0.85 -12.37
C SER A 77 3.85 2.07 -11.66
N TRP A 78 4.85 1.87 -10.81
CA TRP A 78 5.61 2.95 -10.20
C TRP A 78 7.02 2.47 -9.90
N GLU A 79 7.96 3.40 -9.91
CA GLU A 79 9.33 3.19 -9.49
C GLU A 79 9.81 4.42 -8.72
N PHE A 80 10.77 4.21 -7.83
CA PHE A 80 11.37 5.26 -7.05
C PHE A 80 12.86 4.99 -6.90
N ASN A 81 13.66 6.03 -7.10
CA ASN A 81 15.10 6.00 -6.91
C ASN A 81 15.55 7.24 -6.14
N SER A 82 16.45 7.03 -5.19
CA SER A 82 17.08 8.10 -4.42
C SER A 82 18.55 7.76 -4.18
N SER A 83 19.41 8.76 -4.33
CA SER A 83 20.84 8.68 -4.08
C SER A 83 21.23 9.71 -3.04
N LEU A 84 22.10 9.31 -2.11
CA LEU A 84 22.67 10.20 -1.10
C LEU A 84 24.18 10.12 -1.22
N GLU A 85 24.81 11.23 -1.58
CA GLU A 85 26.27 11.37 -1.57
C GLU A 85 26.70 11.60 -0.12
N MET A 86 27.47 10.66 0.42
CA MET A 86 28.15 10.85 1.70
C MET A 86 29.58 11.25 1.39
N ASP A 87 29.98 12.44 1.83
CA ASP A 87 31.39 12.84 1.80
C ASP A 87 32.15 11.95 2.79
N ASP A 88 32.88 10.96 2.27
CA ASP A 88 33.75 10.08 3.06
C ASP A 88 35.06 10.80 3.40
N GLU A 89 34.98 11.89 4.16
CA GLU A 89 36.15 12.52 4.78
C GLU A 89 36.37 11.92 6.18
N THR A 90 36.81 10.66 6.25
CA THR A 90 37.54 10.15 7.42
C THR A 90 38.70 9.26 6.97
N THR A 91 39.80 9.92 6.60
CA THR A 91 41.13 9.30 6.73
C THR A 91 41.45 9.21 8.23
N ASN A 92 41.09 8.09 8.86
CA ASN A 92 41.80 7.47 9.99
C ASN A 92 41.26 6.03 10.16
N PRO A 93 42.11 4.99 10.14
CA PRO A 93 41.67 3.61 10.18
C PRO A 93 41.28 3.20 11.60
N VAL A 94 40.37 2.22 11.68
CA VAL A 94 39.84 1.55 12.89
C VAL A 94 38.58 2.19 13.47
N PHE A 95 37.48 2.05 12.74
CA PHE A 95 36.23 1.58 13.35
C PHE A 95 35.47 0.79 12.31
N ASN A 96 35.39 -0.54 12.44
CA ASN A 96 34.57 -1.38 11.57
C ASN A 96 33.11 -0.94 11.68
N PRO A 97 32.49 -0.37 10.63
CA PRO A 97 31.05 -0.31 10.58
C PRO A 97 30.60 -1.71 10.15
N LYS A 98 30.16 -2.51 11.13
CA LYS A 98 29.36 -3.71 10.85
C LYS A 98 28.20 -3.25 9.97
N SER A 99 28.31 -3.51 8.66
CA SER A 99 27.19 -3.46 7.75
C SER A 99 26.15 -4.46 8.28
N ARG A 100 25.15 -3.95 9.00
CA ARG A 100 23.92 -4.72 9.23
C ARG A 100 23.14 -4.69 7.92
N ARG A 101 23.66 -5.41 6.93
CA ARG A 101 22.83 -6.04 5.89
C ARG A 101 21.87 -6.95 6.66
N LYS A 102 20.67 -6.46 6.99
CA LYS A 102 19.58 -7.34 7.36
C LYS A 102 19.25 -8.13 6.11
N ASN A 103 19.83 -9.31 6.03
CA ASN A 103 19.44 -10.38 5.14
C ASN A 103 17.94 -10.68 5.37
N ILE A 104 17.08 -10.14 4.52
CA ILE A 104 15.70 -10.61 4.32
C ILE A 104 15.78 -11.93 3.53
N THR A 105 16.45 -12.92 4.12
CA THR A 105 16.65 -14.26 3.57
C THR A 105 16.47 -15.32 4.67
N ALA A 106 15.76 -14.96 5.73
CA ALA A 106 15.43 -15.83 6.86
C ALA A 106 13.92 -15.90 7.16
N LEU A 107 13.06 -15.41 6.26
CA LEU A 107 11.61 -15.58 6.36
C LEU A 107 11.03 -16.47 5.25
N VAL A 108 11.85 -16.89 4.26
CA VAL A 108 11.39 -17.67 3.09
C VAL A 108 11.84 -19.14 3.13
N MET A 109 12.85 -19.53 3.92
CA MET A 109 13.24 -20.95 4.09
C MET A 109 12.45 -21.70 5.17
N GLY A 110 11.45 -21.07 5.78
CA GLY A 110 10.58 -21.66 6.80
C GLY A 110 9.15 -22.00 6.35
N LEU A 111 8.85 -21.91 5.04
CA LEU A 111 7.50 -22.17 4.48
C LEU A 111 7.45 -23.34 3.49
N CYS A 112 8.54 -24.10 3.30
CA CYS A 112 8.59 -25.23 2.37
C CYS A 112 8.43 -26.61 3.03
N LEU A 113 8.20 -26.69 4.35
CA LEU A 113 7.86 -27.94 5.07
C LEU A 113 6.56 -27.81 5.88
N GLY A 114 5.65 -26.91 5.48
CA GLY A 114 4.40 -26.66 6.21
C GLY A 114 3.11 -26.79 5.39
N GLY A 115 3.19 -27.13 4.10
CA GLY A 115 2.02 -27.18 3.20
C GLY A 115 1.05 -28.34 3.47
N GLY A 116 1.46 -29.37 4.22
CA GLY A 116 0.61 -30.51 4.57
C GLY A 116 -0.19 -30.33 5.86
N PHE A 117 0.12 -29.33 6.69
CA PHE A 117 -0.47 -29.21 8.03
C PHE A 117 -1.81 -28.48 8.06
N LEU A 118 -2.10 -27.63 7.09
CA LEU A 118 -3.36 -26.87 7.09
C LEU A 118 -4.57 -27.75 6.71
N VAL A 119 -4.41 -28.70 5.78
CA VAL A 119 -5.50 -29.63 5.43
C VAL A 119 -5.60 -30.77 6.45
N GLY A 120 -4.48 -31.37 6.85
CA GLY A 120 -4.46 -32.46 7.84
C GLY A 120 -4.89 -32.00 9.24
N GLY A 121 -4.47 -30.80 9.66
CA GLY A 121 -4.84 -30.22 10.96
C GLY A 121 -6.33 -29.90 11.07
N VAL A 122 -6.95 -29.39 10.00
CA VAL A 122 -8.40 -29.11 9.99
C VAL A 122 -9.20 -30.41 10.08
N VAL A 123 -8.79 -31.47 9.37
CA VAL A 123 -9.45 -32.79 9.47
C VAL A 123 -9.30 -33.40 10.87
N LEU A 124 -8.11 -33.30 11.49
CA LEU A 124 -7.88 -33.78 12.86
C LEU A 124 -8.71 -33.01 13.89
N ILE A 125 -8.82 -31.68 13.76
CA ILE A 125 -9.65 -30.86 14.67
C ILE A 125 -11.13 -31.19 14.51
N ILE A 126 -11.62 -31.38 13.29
CA ILE A 126 -13.02 -31.79 13.05
C ILE A 126 -13.28 -33.19 13.63
N TRP A 127 -12.34 -34.13 13.48
CA TRP A 127 -12.48 -35.49 14.01
C TRP A 127 -12.49 -35.50 15.55
N LEU A 128 -11.60 -34.75 16.20
CA LEU A 128 -11.59 -34.61 17.66
C LEU A 128 -12.84 -33.88 18.19
N ALA A 129 -13.29 -32.82 17.52
CA ALA A 129 -14.51 -32.10 17.89
C ALA A 129 -15.79 -32.92 17.65
N GLY A 130 -15.78 -33.80 16.64
CA GLY A 130 -16.90 -34.71 16.33
C GLY A 130 -17.04 -35.86 17.32
N ILE A 131 -15.93 -36.34 17.89
CA ILE A 131 -15.94 -37.38 18.94
C ILE A 131 -16.58 -36.87 20.23
N GLY A 132 -16.40 -35.58 20.57
CA GLY A 132 -16.99 -34.97 21.77
C GLY A 132 -18.48 -34.60 21.66
N ARG A 133 -19.06 -34.55 20.46
CA ARG A 133 -20.46 -34.12 20.25
C ARG A 133 -21.50 -35.24 20.21
N LYS A 134 -21.09 -36.51 20.23
CA LYS A 134 -22.06 -37.62 20.43
C LYS A 134 -22.26 -37.88 21.92
N ARG A 135 -23.11 -37.05 22.54
CA ARG A 135 -24.09 -37.41 23.59
C ARG A 135 -24.74 -36.14 24.11
N LYS A 136 -25.93 -35.84 23.59
CA LYS A 136 -27.16 -35.58 24.35
C LYS A 136 -28.24 -35.22 23.34
N ASP A 137 -28.94 -36.25 22.91
CA ASP A 137 -30.34 -36.17 22.51
C ASP A 137 -31.16 -35.99 23.81
N GLY A 138 -32.20 -35.17 23.78
CA GLY A 138 -33.03 -34.88 24.95
C GLY A 138 -34.08 -33.81 24.65
N ASP A 139 -35.29 -34.29 24.38
CA ASP A 139 -36.55 -33.64 24.00
C ASP A 139 -37.13 -32.63 25.01
N GLU A 140 -38.34 -32.12 24.65
CA GLU A 140 -39.38 -31.40 25.44
C GLU A 140 -39.48 -29.89 25.11
N GLU A 141 -40.44 -29.37 24.31
CA GLU A 141 -41.93 -29.32 24.51
C GLU A 141 -42.25 -29.13 25.99
N ASP A 142 -43.02 -28.20 26.54
CA ASP A 142 -44.11 -27.33 26.16
C ASP A 142 -44.38 -26.49 27.44
N ASN A 143 -44.81 -25.22 27.33
CA ASN A 143 -45.72 -24.71 28.36
C ASN A 143 -46.64 -23.64 27.80
N GLN A 144 -47.90 -24.02 27.78
CA GLN A 144 -49.12 -23.24 27.94
C GLN A 144 -48.84 -21.91 28.68
N GLY A 145 -49.33 -20.76 28.23
CA GLY A 145 -50.72 -20.48 27.91
C GLY A 145 -51.22 -19.49 28.95
N PHE A 146 -51.53 -18.26 28.53
CA PHE A 146 -52.47 -17.38 29.23
C PHE A 146 -53.16 -16.49 28.18
N SER A 147 -54.42 -16.85 27.92
CA SER A 147 -55.59 -16.03 27.55
C SER A 147 -55.33 -14.52 27.32
N GLU A 148 -55.61 -14.00 26.13
CA GLU A 148 -56.94 -13.49 25.74
C GLU A 148 -57.36 -12.25 26.55
N TYR A 149 -57.24 -11.07 25.93
CA TYR A 149 -58.17 -9.95 26.08
C TYR A 149 -58.28 -9.23 24.73
N ILE A 150 -59.49 -9.27 24.20
CA ILE A 150 -60.05 -8.53 23.06
C ILE A 150 -60.40 -7.10 23.53
N ASP A 151 -60.27 -6.07 22.68
CA ASP A 151 -61.42 -5.25 22.25
C ASP A 151 -61.10 -4.29 21.09
N ASP A 152 -62.02 -4.33 20.12
CA ASP A 152 -62.38 -3.45 18.97
C ASP A 152 -61.34 -2.95 17.95
#